data_AF-A0A537FIE1-F1
#
_entry.id   AF-A0A537FIE1-F1
#
_cell.length_a   1.000
_cell.length_b   1.000
_cell.length_c   1.000
_cell.angle_alpha   90.00
_cell.angle_beta   90.00
_cell.angle_gamma   90.00
#
_symmetry.space_group_name_H-M   'P 1'
#
loop_
_entity.id
_entity.type
_entity.pdbx_description
1 polymer ?
#
loop_
_entity_poly.entity_id
_entity_poly.type
_entity_poly.pdbx_seq_one_letter_code
_entity_poly.pdbx_strand_id
1 'polypeptide(L)'
;MARVLALMSLFLALPAAAQQPPAGDEEPPAEVQQPPPVAVQEHPVMALIGSSVTWDSNVFHLPDSVDPQAQLGRPAKSDRIGATYAGLRVDKPYAQQRFLLELTETAYRYDNFTFLDFNALQYQGSWQWHFTPRVSGTLAADRTEAL
;
A
#
# COMPACT_ATOMS: atom_id res chain seq x y z
N MET A 1 19.85 9.00 -29.17
CA MET A 1 20.21 10.28 -28.52
C MET A 1 18.93 11.05 -28.22
N ALA A 2 18.60 11.22 -26.94
CA ALA A 2 17.76 12.32 -26.41
C ALA A 2 17.83 12.25 -24.87
N ARG A 3 18.47 13.26 -24.26
CA ARG A 3 18.48 13.53 -22.82
C ARG A 3 17.30 14.45 -22.53
N VAL A 4 16.54 14.21 -21.46
CA VAL A 4 15.61 15.20 -20.90
C VAL A 4 15.93 15.40 -19.43
N LEU A 5 16.06 16.68 -19.09
CA LEU A 5 16.60 17.26 -17.87
C LEU A 5 15.65 17.18 -16.67
N ALA A 6 16.26 17.14 -15.49
CA ALA A 6 15.65 17.41 -14.20
C ALA A 6 15.10 18.85 -14.10
N LEU A 7 13.92 19.00 -13.51
CA LEU A 7 13.37 20.29 -13.10
C LEU A 7 13.67 20.49 -11.60
N MET A 8 14.63 21.36 -11.28
CA MET A 8 14.76 21.97 -9.97
C MET A 8 13.72 23.09 -9.86
N SER A 9 12.79 22.97 -8.92
CA SER A 9 11.93 24.09 -8.52
C SER A 9 12.60 24.87 -7.39
N LEU A 10 13.22 25.98 -7.77
CA LEU A 10 13.73 27.03 -6.89
C LEU A 10 12.58 28.01 -6.62
N PHE A 11 12.05 28.05 -5.40
CA PHE A 11 11.14 29.11 -4.98
C PHE A 11 11.97 30.28 -4.43
N LEU A 12 12.06 31.35 -5.21
CA LEU A 12 12.56 32.66 -4.81
C LEU A 12 11.34 33.51 -4.45
N ALA A 13 11.23 33.98 -3.21
CA ALA A 13 10.21 34.94 -2.80
C ALA A 13 10.86 36.24 -2.26
N LEU A 14 10.27 37.36 -2.68
CA LEU A 14 10.75 38.74 -2.72
C LEU A 14 11.21 39.37 -1.38
N PRO A 15 12.03 40.44 -1.43
CA PRO A 15 12.39 41.23 -0.26
C PRO A 15 11.27 42.22 0.07
N ALA A 16 10.69 42.14 1.27
CA ALA A 16 9.85 43.19 1.83
C ALA A 16 10.70 44.05 2.77
N ALA A 17 10.85 45.33 2.42
CA ALA A 17 11.60 46.31 3.19
C ALA A 17 10.86 46.73 4.47
N ALA A 18 11.60 46.72 5.58
CA ALA A 18 11.54 47.61 6.74
C ALA A 18 10.20 47.83 7.45
N GLN A 19 9.99 47.09 8.54
CA GLN A 19 9.53 47.64 9.83
C GLN A 19 10.20 46.85 10.97
N GLN A 20 11.26 47.38 11.57
CA GLN A 20 11.77 46.92 12.87
C GLN A 20 11.08 47.76 13.96
N PRO A 21 10.19 47.18 14.79
CA PRO A 21 9.73 47.82 16.02
C PRO A 21 10.84 47.80 17.08
N PRO A 22 10.80 48.70 18.08
CA PRO A 22 11.94 49.09 18.90
C PRO A 22 12.44 47.96 19.80
N ALA A 23 13.77 47.96 20.01
CA ALA A 23 14.48 47.12 20.97
C ALA A 23 13.86 47.27 22.38
N GLY A 24 13.08 46.27 22.77
CA GLY A 24 12.57 46.06 24.11
C GLY A 24 12.78 44.60 24.44
N ASP A 25 13.66 44.34 25.40
CA ASP A 25 13.84 43.08 26.13
C ASP A 25 13.86 41.80 25.28
N GLU A 26 15.01 41.52 24.63
CA GLU A 26 15.32 40.19 24.09
C GLU A 26 15.47 39.19 25.24
N GLU A 27 14.34 38.65 25.70
CA GLU A 27 14.29 37.36 26.39
C GLU A 27 14.99 36.35 25.45
N PRO A 28 16.04 35.64 25.91
CA PRO A 28 16.78 34.72 25.04
C PRO A 28 15.76 33.76 24.42
N PRO A 29 15.79 33.55 23.09
CA PRO A 29 14.80 32.71 22.44
C PRO A 29 14.81 31.37 23.15
N ALA A 30 13.68 31.01 23.76
CA ALA A 30 13.51 29.72 24.40
C ALA A 30 14.03 28.68 23.42
N GLU A 31 15.14 28.03 23.77
CA GLU A 31 15.76 27.02 22.93
C GLU A 31 14.68 25.98 22.70
N VAL A 32 14.06 26.00 21.52
CA VAL A 32 13.00 25.09 21.14
C VAL A 32 13.67 23.74 21.14
N GLN A 33 13.63 23.03 22.27
CA GLN A 33 14.10 21.68 22.42
C GLN A 33 13.34 20.90 21.35
N GLN A 34 14.03 20.65 20.24
CA GLN A 34 13.52 19.75 19.23
C GLN A 34 13.19 18.47 20.00
N PRO A 35 11.94 17.99 19.97
CA PRO A 35 11.64 16.70 20.57
C PRO A 35 12.67 15.72 20.04
N PRO A 36 13.25 14.85 20.91
CA PRO A 36 14.28 13.93 20.48
C PRO A 36 13.82 13.27 19.18
N PRO A 37 14.69 13.18 18.16
CA PRO A 37 14.31 12.60 16.88
C PRO A 37 13.63 11.28 17.20
N VAL A 38 12.33 11.21 16.93
CA VAL A 38 11.57 9.99 17.19
C VAL A 38 12.27 8.96 16.33
N ALA A 39 12.99 8.03 16.97
CA ALA A 39 13.68 6.99 16.25
C ALA A 39 12.60 6.31 15.40
N VAL A 40 12.71 6.44 14.08
CA VAL A 40 11.81 5.76 13.16
C VAL A 40 12.04 4.29 13.48
N GLN A 41 11.10 3.68 14.19
CA GLN A 41 11.15 2.26 14.46
C GLN A 41 10.89 1.60 13.10
N GLU A 42 11.98 1.25 12.42
CA GLU A 42 11.90 0.40 11.25
C GLU A 42 11.33 -0.93 11.74
N HIS A 43 10.15 -1.28 11.24
CA HIS A 43 9.55 -2.58 11.47
C HIS A 43 9.98 -3.43 10.27
N PRO A 44 11.11 -4.17 10.38
CA PRO A 44 11.65 -4.89 9.24
C PRO A 44 10.70 -6.00 8.75
N VAL A 45 9.74 -6.38 9.60
CA VAL A 45 8.69 -7.33 9.31
C VAL A 45 7.37 -6.78 9.85
N MET A 46 6.36 -6.74 9.00
CA MET A 46 4.98 -6.45 9.35
C MET A 46 4.11 -7.64 8.94
N ALA A 47 3.23 -8.06 9.82
CA ALA A 47 2.20 -9.05 9.51
C ALA A 47 0.84 -8.38 9.64
N LEU A 48 -0.06 -8.70 8.70
CA LEU A 48 -1.45 -8.26 8.71
C LEU A 48 -2.32 -9.50 8.55
N ILE A 49 -3.38 -9.60 9.35
CA ILE A 49 -4.40 -10.62 9.19
C ILE A 49 -5.73 -9.90 9.30
N GLY A 50 -6.64 -10.19 8.39
CA GLY A 50 -7.97 -9.61 8.40
C GLY A 50 -8.98 -10.51 7.72
N SER A 51 -10.25 -10.21 7.99
CA SER A 51 -11.36 -10.86 7.32
C SER A 51 -12.43 -9.84 7.01
N SER A 52 -13.08 -9.97 5.86
CA SER A 52 -14.27 -9.23 5.50
C SER A 52 -15.38 -10.21 5.17
N VAL A 53 -16.61 -9.78 5.44
CA VAL A 53 -17.82 -10.49 5.01
C VAL A 53 -18.67 -9.49 4.26
N THR A 54 -19.02 -9.83 3.04
CA THR A 54 -19.87 -9.03 2.17
C THR A 54 -21.14 -9.82 1.90
N TRP A 55 -22.28 -9.16 2.00
CA TRP A 55 -23.55 -9.73 1.57
C TRP A 55 -23.99 -9.04 0.29
N ASP A 56 -24.31 -9.85 -0.71
CA ASP A 56 -24.84 -9.40 -1.99
C ASP A 56 -26.20 -10.06 -2.24
N SER A 57 -27.18 -9.26 -2.64
CA SER A 57 -28.52 -9.76 -2.99
C SER A 57 -28.59 -10.39 -4.40
N ASN A 58 -27.60 -10.11 -5.26
CA ASN A 58 -27.58 -10.50 -6.66
C ASN A 58 -26.14 -10.54 -7.22
N VAL A 59 -25.37 -11.56 -6.85
CA VAL A 59 -23.95 -11.71 -7.24
C VAL A 59 -23.75 -11.74 -8.76
N PHE A 60 -24.71 -12.32 -9.50
CA PHE A 60 -24.62 -12.47 -10.96
C PHE A 60 -25.34 -11.36 -11.72
N HIS A 61 -25.84 -10.33 -11.03
CA HIS A 61 -26.59 -9.22 -11.63
C HIS A 61 -27.73 -9.71 -12.56
N LEU A 62 -28.42 -10.78 -12.15
CA LEU A 62 -29.53 -11.37 -12.90
C LEU A 62 -30.78 -10.46 -12.85
N PRO A 63 -31.53 -10.33 -13.95
CA PRO A 63 -32.82 -9.65 -13.96
C PRO A 63 -33.83 -10.34 -13.05
N ASP A 64 -34.75 -9.60 -12.43
CA ASP A 64 -35.82 -10.18 -11.60
C ASP A 64 -36.82 -11.05 -12.39
N SER A 65 -36.84 -10.92 -13.71
CA SER A 65 -37.64 -11.76 -14.61
C SER A 65 -37.05 -13.15 -14.86
N VAL A 66 -35.81 -13.39 -14.43
CA VAL A 66 -35.12 -14.68 -14.57
C VAL A 66 -35.30 -15.48 -13.30
N ASP A 67 -35.79 -16.71 -13.43
CA ASP A 67 -35.84 -17.66 -12.31
C ASP A 67 -34.41 -18.16 -12.00
N PRO A 68 -33.83 -17.80 -10.83
CA PRO A 68 -32.49 -18.25 -10.45
C PRO A 68 -32.43 -19.77 -10.27
N GLN A 69 -33.55 -20.43 -9.97
CA GLN A 69 -33.59 -21.89 -9.84
C GLN A 69 -33.32 -22.58 -11.18
N ALA A 70 -33.82 -22.01 -12.28
CA ALA A 70 -33.66 -22.57 -13.61
C ALA A 70 -32.26 -22.33 -14.20
N GLN A 71 -31.57 -21.26 -13.81
CA GLN A 71 -30.25 -20.90 -14.36
C GLN A 71 -29.07 -21.28 -13.46
N LEU A 72 -29.21 -21.06 -12.15
CA LEU A 72 -28.15 -21.28 -11.16
C LEU A 72 -28.33 -22.58 -10.37
N GLY A 73 -29.48 -23.26 -10.53
CA GLY A 73 -29.83 -24.44 -9.74
C GLY A 73 -30.05 -24.14 -8.25
N ARG A 74 -30.25 -22.86 -7.88
CA ARG A 74 -30.49 -22.42 -6.50
C ARG A 74 -31.63 -21.41 -6.43
N PRO A 75 -32.46 -21.45 -5.36
CA PRO A 75 -33.64 -20.60 -5.25
C PRO A 75 -33.30 -19.14 -4.92
N ALA A 76 -32.05 -18.85 -4.53
CA ALA A 76 -31.58 -17.53 -4.15
C ALA A 76 -30.46 -17.06 -5.08
N LYS A 77 -30.59 -15.82 -5.58
CA LYS A 77 -29.54 -15.06 -6.30
C LYS A 77 -28.59 -14.32 -5.34
N SER A 78 -28.94 -14.27 -4.07
CA SER A 78 -28.14 -13.66 -3.01
C SER A 78 -27.02 -14.59 -2.56
N ASP A 79 -25.87 -14.02 -2.20
CA ASP A 79 -24.82 -14.75 -1.53
C ASP A 79 -24.13 -13.95 -0.43
N ARG A 80 -23.48 -14.68 0.47
CA ARG A 80 -22.56 -14.14 1.46
C ARG A 80 -21.16 -14.60 1.09
N ILE A 81 -20.28 -13.62 0.94
CA ILE A 81 -18.90 -13.78 0.50
C ILE A 81 -18.02 -13.47 1.70
N GLY A 82 -17.33 -14.48 2.23
CA GLY A 82 -16.27 -14.32 3.21
C GLY A 82 -14.92 -14.22 2.51
N ALA A 83 -14.16 -13.17 2.80
CA ALA A 83 -12.76 -13.09 2.40
C ALA A 83 -11.89 -13.04 3.65
N THR A 84 -10.90 -13.92 3.74
CA THR A 84 -9.89 -13.90 4.80
C THR A 84 -8.54 -13.69 4.15
N TYR A 85 -7.79 -12.70 4.61
CA TYR A 85 -6.49 -12.38 4.07
C TYR A 85 -5.43 -12.38 5.17
N ALA A 86 -4.28 -12.92 4.82
CA ALA A 86 -3.07 -12.90 5.63
C ALA A 86 -1.94 -12.35 4.78
N GLY A 87 -1.29 -11.30 5.25
CA GLY A 87 -0.20 -10.63 4.58
C GLY A 87 1.05 -10.57 5.46
N LEU A 88 2.20 -10.69 4.82
CA LEU A 88 3.52 -10.51 5.41
C LEU A 88 4.31 -9.55 4.53
N ARG A 89 4.80 -8.47 5.12
CA ARG A 89 5.70 -7.53 4.47
C ARG A 89 7.03 -7.55 5.20
N VAL A 90 8.12 -7.68 4.46
CA VAL A 90 9.49 -7.60 4.94
C VAL A 90 10.16 -6.45 4.21
N ASP A 91 10.68 -5.49 4.96
CA ASP A 91 11.47 -4.38 4.44
C ASP A 91 12.78 -4.32 5.21
N LYS A 92 13.85 -4.81 4.60
CA LYS A 92 15.16 -4.91 5.24
C LYS A 92 16.18 -4.09 4.46
N PRO A 93 16.59 -2.92 4.99
CA PRO A 93 17.77 -2.23 4.49
C PRO A 93 19.03 -3.00 4.91
N TYR A 94 19.91 -3.30 3.96
CA TYR A 94 21.21 -3.91 4.17
C TYR A 94 22.29 -3.09 3.45
N ALA A 95 22.89 -2.15 4.17
CA ALA A 95 23.89 -1.22 3.63
C ALA A 95 23.41 -0.50 2.36
N GLN A 96 24.03 -0.75 1.21
CA GLN A 96 23.64 -0.16 -0.08
C GLN A 96 22.58 -0.98 -0.83
N GLN A 97 22.01 -1.98 -0.17
CA GLN A 97 20.98 -2.86 -0.69
C GLN A 97 19.70 -2.71 0.12
N ARG A 98 18.54 -2.85 -0.53
CA ARG A 98 17.25 -2.90 0.16
C ARG A 98 16.45 -4.04 -0.41
N PHE A 99 16.00 -4.92 0.48
CA PHE A 99 15.15 -6.05 0.14
C PHE A 99 13.75 -5.76 0.63
N LEU A 100 12.80 -5.73 -0.30
CA LEU A 100 11.38 -5.63 0.00
C LEU A 100 10.72 -6.91 -0.50
N LEU A 101 9.96 -7.55 0.37
CA LEU A 101 9.16 -8.72 0.04
C LEU A 101 7.77 -8.51 0.63
N GLU A 102 6.74 -8.74 -0.16
CA GLU A 102 5.36 -8.72 0.23
C GLU A 102 4.72 -10.02 -0.23
N LEU A 103 4.02 -10.68 0.69
CA LEU A 103 3.33 -11.94 0.46
C LEU A 103 1.94 -11.78 1.04
N THR A 104 0.91 -11.97 0.23
CA THR A 104 -0.48 -11.86 0.65
C THR A 104 -1.25 -13.07 0.13
N GLU A 105 -1.85 -13.81 1.04
CA GLU A 105 -2.76 -14.91 0.73
C GLU A 105 -4.18 -14.50 1.10
N THR A 106 -5.11 -14.61 0.16
CA THR A 106 -6.53 -14.30 0.36
C THR A 106 -7.38 -15.52 0.00
N ALA A 107 -8.12 -16.03 0.97
CA ALA A 107 -9.09 -17.10 0.79
C ALA A 107 -10.50 -16.52 0.64
N TYR A 108 -11.15 -16.80 -0.49
CA TYR A 108 -12.54 -16.46 -0.76
C TYR A 108 -13.43 -17.68 -0.51
N ARG A 109 -14.51 -17.48 0.24
CA ARG A 109 -15.50 -18.49 0.59
C ARG A 109 -16.89 -17.96 0.29
N TYR A 110 -17.65 -18.72 -0.49
CA TYR A 110 -19.00 -18.40 -0.92
C TYR A 110 -19.99 -19.37 -0.25
N ASP A 111 -20.99 -18.86 0.47
CA ASP A 111 -21.96 -19.71 1.19
C ASP A 111 -22.91 -20.47 0.23
N ASN A 112 -23.42 -19.78 -0.79
CA ASN A 112 -24.32 -20.35 -1.79
C ASN A 112 -23.55 -20.81 -3.02
N PHE A 113 -22.45 -20.17 -3.40
CA PHE A 113 -21.76 -20.53 -4.63
C PHE A 113 -20.35 -21.06 -4.38
N THR A 114 -20.24 -22.16 -3.63
CA THR A 114 -18.96 -22.80 -3.25
C THR A 114 -18.05 -23.18 -4.43
N PHE A 115 -18.57 -23.26 -5.66
CA PHE A 115 -17.75 -23.48 -6.86
C PHE A 115 -16.89 -22.27 -7.24
N LEU A 116 -17.17 -21.08 -6.69
CA LEU A 116 -16.32 -19.89 -6.82
C LEU A 116 -15.27 -19.78 -5.71
N ASP A 117 -15.23 -20.74 -4.78
CA ASP A 117 -14.22 -20.75 -3.72
C ASP A 117 -12.82 -20.77 -4.34
N PHE A 118 -12.06 -19.72 -4.05
CA PHE A 118 -10.74 -19.50 -4.64
C PHE A 118 -9.75 -18.99 -3.60
N ASN A 119 -8.52 -19.47 -3.71
CA ASN A 119 -7.40 -19.05 -2.88
C ASN A 119 -6.45 -18.23 -3.76
N ALA A 120 -6.46 -16.91 -3.57
CA ALA A 120 -5.60 -15.98 -4.27
C ALA A 120 -4.27 -15.87 -3.53
N LEU A 121 -3.17 -16.26 -4.19
CA LEU A 121 -1.82 -16.00 -3.70
C LEU A 121 -1.18 -14.87 -4.50
N GLN A 122 -0.69 -13.87 -3.78
CA GLN A 122 -0.05 -12.69 -4.35
C GLN A 122 1.31 -12.53 -3.69
N TYR A 123 2.35 -12.35 -4.50
CA TYR A 123 3.68 -12.06 -3.98
C TYR A 123 4.36 -10.99 -4.82
N GLN A 124 5.11 -10.13 -4.16
CA GLN A 124 5.89 -9.09 -4.78
C GLN A 124 7.24 -8.99 -4.07
N GLY A 125 8.33 -9.08 -4.81
CA GLY A 125 9.68 -8.88 -4.32
C GLY A 125 10.34 -7.76 -5.09
N SER A 126 11.06 -6.88 -4.39
CA SER A 126 12.01 -5.99 -5.04
C SER A 126 13.34 -5.96 -4.29
N TRP A 127 14.41 -5.95 -5.06
CA TRP A 127 15.77 -5.85 -4.59
C TRP A 127 16.41 -4.66 -5.28
N GLN A 128 16.78 -3.67 -4.48
CA GLN A 128 17.56 -2.53 -4.92
C GLN A 128 18.99 -2.74 -4.47
N TRP A 129 19.97 -2.57 -5.36
CA TRP A 129 21.38 -2.70 -5.04
C TRP A 129 22.20 -1.55 -5.62
N HIS A 130 23.25 -1.18 -4.88
CA HIS A 130 24.33 -0.34 -5.40
C HIS A 130 25.66 -1.04 -5.11
N PHE A 131 26.38 -1.38 -6.18
CA PHE A 131 27.72 -1.96 -6.09
C PHE A 131 28.81 -0.89 -6.17
N THR A 132 28.52 0.24 -6.82
CA THR A 132 29.47 1.34 -7.05
C THR A 132 28.68 2.64 -7.21
N PRO A 133 29.23 3.85 -6.97
CA PRO A 133 28.52 5.11 -7.22
C PRO A 133 27.99 5.29 -8.65
N ARG A 134 28.41 4.44 -9.59
CA ARG A 134 27.98 4.43 -10.99
C ARG A 134 27.18 3.19 -11.40
N VAL A 135 27.09 2.17 -10.54
CA VAL A 135 26.44 0.90 -10.86
C VAL A 135 25.44 0.58 -9.76
N SER A 136 24.18 0.84 -10.10
CA SER A 136 23.01 0.52 -9.29
C SER A 136 21.95 -0.12 -10.17
N GLY A 137 21.04 -0.84 -9.54
CA GLY A 137 19.95 -1.50 -10.22
C GLY A 137 18.82 -1.87 -9.28
N THR A 138 17.68 -2.16 -9.88
CA THR A 138 16.49 -2.64 -9.19
C THR A 138 15.99 -3.87 -9.93
N LEU A 139 15.88 -4.99 -9.23
CA LEU A 139 15.12 -6.15 -9.68
C LEU A 139 13.79 -6.12 -8.98
N ALA A 140 12.70 -6.23 -9.73
CA ALA A 140 11.38 -6.42 -9.19
C ALA A 140 10.74 -7.62 -9.85
N ALA A 141 9.97 -8.37 -9.08
CA ALA A 141 9.13 -9.46 -9.55
C ALA A 141 7.82 -9.41 -8.78
N ASP A 142 6.72 -9.43 -9.50
CA ASP A 142 5.38 -9.49 -8.93
C ASP A 142 4.60 -10.65 -9.58
N ARG A 143 3.71 -11.24 -8.79
CA ARG A 143 2.72 -12.20 -9.26
C ARG A 143 1.43 -11.99 -8.50
N THR A 144 0.36 -11.91 -9.26
CA THR A 144 -1.00 -11.79 -8.75
C THR A 144 -1.84 -12.91 -9.34
N GLU A 145 -2.49 -13.69 -8.47
CA GLU A 145 -3.47 -14.69 -8.87
C GLU A 145 -4.88 -14.22 -8.48
N ALA A 146 -5.79 -14.25 -9.46
CA ALA A 146 -7.21 -13.91 -9.29
C ALA A 146 -8.05 -14.84 -10.18
N LEU A 147 -9.30 -15.06 -9.78
CA LEU A 147 -10.28 -15.88 -10.51
C LEU A 147 -10.82 -15.14 -11.75
#